data_AF-A0A7C1CQN6-F1
#
_entry.id   AF-A0A7C1CQN6-F1
#
_cell.length_a   1.000
_cell.length_b   1.000
_cell.length_c   1.000
_cell.angle_alpha   90.00
_cell.angle_beta   90.00
_cell.angle_gamma   90.00
#
_symmetry.space_group_name_H-M   'P 1'
#
loop_
_entity.id
_entity.type
_entity.pdbx_description
1 polymer ?
#
loop_
_entity_poly.entity_id
_entity_poly.type
_entity_poly.pdbx_seq_one_letter_code
_entity_poly.pdbx_strand_id
1 'polypeptide(L)'
;MGFNISEIVQGEKWRTFMKYLYGWGASLVLLGALFKLQYWPGAGTMLTIGMTTEVIIFFFSAFEPIHDEVDWTLVYPELAGMTDEEELRKYRKGSGLEGVNSEDIKEIISSVMAATSGGQIPQASGEGTAQPVYASPGGGGMVFTEKFNQMLEKAEIGPELFDKISKGLYKLSDTTSKLSDISDAASASTAFAQNMKKASDSVSSFSDSYQNSGQVLNESMNILSESFQKTAGTVSESGQNFMGGVERSVGSLEEQLTQAGETVKERIVQSGSDVANQISSAAGNLVNTYSKMAEAMKANGDLVSEGSNGYQEQLERLNKNMAALNAAHELHLQGTSEKLKQSQEVYSGVEDMMKKLKTSIDETEKYADSIAKLNQNIASLNTIYGNMLSAMNVMSNNA
;
A
#
# COMPACT_ATOMS: atom_id res chain seq x y z
N MET A 1 27.92 -26.43 36.90
CA MET A 1 27.19 -25.24 36.41
C MET A 1 27.64 -25.01 34.98
N GLY A 2 26.87 -25.51 34.01
CA GLY A 2 27.13 -25.18 32.60
C GLY A 2 26.66 -23.74 32.37
N PHE A 3 27.55 -22.88 31.89
CA PHE A 3 27.17 -21.53 31.46
C PHE A 3 26.29 -21.66 30.21
N ASN A 4 25.01 -21.33 30.33
CA ASN A 4 24.08 -21.33 29.20
C ASN A 4 24.28 -20.04 28.40
N ILE A 5 25.10 -20.12 27.35
CA ILE A 5 25.43 -18.97 26.47
C ILE A 5 24.17 -18.44 25.76
N SER A 6 23.20 -19.32 25.50
CA SER A 6 21.88 -18.98 24.93
C SER A 6 21.12 -17.97 25.78
N GLU A 7 21.14 -18.10 27.10
CA GLU A 7 20.41 -17.22 28.03
C GLU A 7 21.01 -15.81 28.09
N ILE A 8 22.33 -15.70 27.94
CA ILE A 8 23.04 -14.42 27.88
C ILE A 8 22.74 -13.70 26.56
N VAL A 9 22.75 -14.44 25.45
CA VAL A 9 22.59 -13.88 24.10
C VAL A 9 21.13 -13.53 23.78
N GLN A 10 20.16 -14.16 24.44
CA GLN A 10 18.73 -13.81 24.33
C GLN A 10 18.29 -12.67 25.25
N GLY A 11 19.16 -12.22 26.16
CA GLY A 11 18.85 -11.16 27.11
C GLY A 11 18.63 -9.80 26.45
N GLU A 12 17.69 -9.01 26.99
CA GLU A 12 17.40 -7.64 26.52
C GLU A 12 18.63 -6.72 26.53
N LYS A 13 19.54 -6.96 27.48
CA LYS A 13 20.84 -6.27 27.58
C LYS A 13 21.77 -6.62 26.41
N TRP A 14 21.80 -7.87 25.97
CA TRP A 14 22.61 -8.31 24.83
C TRP A 14 22.11 -7.75 23.51
N ARG A 15 20.78 -7.82 23.28
CA ARG A 15 20.15 -7.21 22.10
C ARG A 15 20.41 -5.70 22.02
N THR A 16 20.33 -5.01 23.17
CA THR A 16 20.61 -3.58 23.24
C THR A 16 22.08 -3.29 22.99
N PHE A 17 22.99 -4.09 23.54
CA PHE A 17 24.42 -4.00 23.27
C PHE A 17 24.74 -4.20 21.78
N MET A 18 24.17 -5.22 21.14
CA MET A 18 24.36 -5.48 19.70
C MET A 18 23.90 -4.31 18.83
N LYS A 19 22.76 -3.68 19.15
CA LYS A 19 22.31 -2.45 18.45
C LYS A 19 23.35 -1.33 18.49
N TYR A 20 24.00 -1.11 19.64
CA TYR A 20 25.08 -0.13 19.76
C TYR A 20 26.34 -0.57 19.03
N LEU A 21 26.68 -1.86 19.09
CA LEU A 21 27.85 -2.43 18.40
C LEU A 21 27.74 -2.27 16.87
N TYR A 22 26.58 -2.56 16.28
CA TYR A 22 26.30 -2.33 14.87
C TYR A 22 26.42 -0.84 14.49
N GLY A 23 25.81 0.05 15.29
CA GLY A 23 25.86 1.49 15.03
C GLY A 23 27.26 2.09 15.11
N TRP A 24 28.04 1.71 16.13
CA TRP A 24 29.42 2.18 16.28
C TRP A 24 30.35 1.60 15.23
N GLY A 25 30.19 0.31 14.89
CA GLY A 25 30.92 -0.33 13.82
C GLY A 25 30.75 0.33 12.47
N ALA A 26 29.49 0.51 12.06
CA ALA A 26 29.16 1.17 10.79
C ALA A 26 29.76 2.58 10.72
N SER A 27 29.72 3.34 11.83
CA SER A 27 30.32 4.68 11.88
C SER A 27 31.83 4.66 11.66
N LEU A 28 32.55 3.68 12.23
CA LEU A 28 34.00 3.56 12.10
C LEU A 28 34.42 3.16 10.69
N VAL A 29 33.63 2.31 10.03
CA VAL A 29 33.83 1.84 8.66
C VAL A 29 33.59 2.96 7.67
N LEU A 30 32.51 3.71 7.83
CA LEU A 30 32.22 4.88 7.01
C LEU A 30 33.30 5.95 7.15
N LEU A 31 33.85 6.12 8.35
CA LEU A 31 34.98 7.03 8.58
C LEU A 31 36.27 6.52 7.87
N GLY A 32 36.53 5.21 7.89
CA GLY A 32 37.63 4.61 7.12
C GLY A 32 37.47 4.76 5.60
N ALA A 33 36.25 4.56 5.08
CA ALA A 33 35.93 4.79 3.68
C ALA A 33 36.08 6.26 3.29
N LEU A 34 35.62 7.19 4.14
CA LEU A 34 35.76 8.63 3.94
C LEU A 34 37.24 9.04 3.84
N PHE A 35 38.09 8.55 4.75
CA PHE A 35 39.53 8.82 4.72
C PHE A 35 40.16 8.32 3.41
N LYS A 36 39.71 7.16 2.91
CA LYS A 36 40.18 6.59 1.64
C LYS A 36 39.73 7.43 0.44
N LEU A 37 38.51 7.94 0.44
CA LEU A 37 37.98 8.80 -0.62
C LEU A 37 38.64 10.18 -0.66
N GLN A 38 38.93 10.76 0.51
CA GLN A 38 39.55 12.08 0.63
C GLN A 38 41.09 12.07 0.57
N TYR A 39 41.70 10.89 0.37
CA TYR A 39 43.17 10.71 0.27
C TYR A 39 43.94 11.27 1.47
N TRP A 40 43.35 11.25 2.66
CA TRP A 40 44.01 11.76 3.86
C TRP A 40 45.20 10.88 4.28
N PRO A 41 46.26 11.46 4.88
CA PRO A 41 47.40 10.70 5.36
C PRO A 41 46.94 9.65 6.39
N GLY A 42 47.34 8.39 6.20
CA GLY A 42 46.91 7.28 7.05
C GLY A 42 45.59 6.62 6.62
N ALA A 43 45.02 6.97 5.46
CA ALA A 43 43.76 6.40 4.97
C ALA A 43 43.75 4.87 4.88
N GLY A 44 44.86 4.25 4.47
CA GLY A 44 44.97 2.78 4.43
C GLY A 44 44.82 2.14 5.81
N THR A 45 45.44 2.76 6.83
CA THR A 45 45.37 2.30 8.22
C THR A 45 43.96 2.47 8.78
N MET A 46 43.32 3.63 8.56
CA MET A 46 41.95 3.87 9.04
C MET A 46 40.93 2.94 8.36
N LEU A 47 41.08 2.67 7.06
CA LEU A 47 40.24 1.71 6.35
C LEU A 47 40.43 0.29 6.89
N THR A 48 41.68 -0.11 7.19
CA THR A 48 41.98 -1.42 7.78
C THR A 48 41.32 -1.58 9.15
N ILE A 49 41.32 -0.52 9.97
CA ILE A 49 40.64 -0.50 11.28
C ILE A 49 39.12 -0.63 11.09
N GLY A 50 38.53 0.11 10.16
CA GLY A 50 37.11 0.01 9.84
C GLY A 50 36.72 -1.40 9.40
N MET A 51 37.40 -1.94 8.38
CA MET A 51 37.11 -3.29 7.86
C MET A 51 37.35 -4.40 8.89
N THR A 52 38.36 -4.27 9.76
CA THR A 52 38.58 -5.23 10.86
C THR A 52 37.45 -5.18 11.89
N THR A 53 36.86 -4.01 12.10
CA THR A 53 35.71 -3.83 13.00
C THR A 53 34.47 -4.54 12.44
N GLU A 54 34.23 -4.51 11.12
CA GLU A 54 33.17 -5.30 10.49
C GLU A 54 33.36 -6.80 10.72
N VAL A 55 34.57 -7.32 10.56
CA VAL A 55 34.85 -8.75 10.79
C VAL A 55 34.46 -9.17 12.22
N ILE A 56 34.73 -8.33 13.21
CA ILE A 56 34.36 -8.58 14.61
C ILE A 56 32.84 -8.56 14.78
N ILE A 57 32.15 -7.62 14.14
CA ILE A 57 30.69 -7.49 14.23
C ILE A 57 29.98 -8.68 13.59
N PHE A 58 30.41 -9.09 12.39
CA PHE A 58 29.88 -10.27 11.72
C PHE A 58 30.13 -11.56 12.51
N PHE A 59 31.24 -11.65 13.23
CA PHE A 59 31.48 -12.77 14.13
C PHE A 59 30.46 -12.81 15.28
N PHE A 60 30.16 -11.65 15.89
CA PHE A 60 29.17 -11.59 16.97
C PHE A 60 27.72 -11.72 16.47
N SER A 61 27.39 -11.30 15.25
CA SER A 61 26.05 -11.45 14.66
C SER A 61 25.67 -12.91 14.44
N ALA A 62 26.66 -13.81 14.24
CA ALA A 62 26.42 -15.24 14.10
C ALA A 62 25.86 -15.91 15.37
N PHE A 63 25.97 -15.25 16.53
CA PHE A 63 25.39 -15.73 17.77
C PHE A 63 23.98 -15.17 18.01
N GLU A 64 23.52 -14.20 17.22
CA GLU A 64 22.16 -13.67 17.34
C GLU A 64 21.15 -14.78 16.94
N PRO A 65 20.12 -15.06 17.77
CA PRO A 65 19.14 -16.08 17.45
C PRO A 65 18.42 -15.72 16.14
N ILE A 66 18.24 -16.71 15.27
CA ILE A 66 17.36 -16.61 14.10
C ILE A 66 16.00 -16.18 14.64
N HIS A 67 15.48 -15.03 14.18
CA HIS A 67 14.16 -14.60 14.60
C HIS A 67 13.16 -15.65 14.11
N ASP A 68 12.57 -16.39 15.04
CA ASP A 68 11.46 -17.27 14.72
C ASP A 68 10.34 -16.41 14.13
N GLU A 69 9.98 -16.71 12.89
CA GLU A 69 8.87 -16.07 12.20
C GLU A 69 7.62 -16.23 13.07
N VAL A 70 6.80 -15.17 13.16
CA VAL A 70 5.55 -15.18 13.93
C VAL A 70 4.78 -16.45 13.59
N ASP A 71 4.54 -17.30 14.59
CA ASP A 71 3.87 -18.58 14.37
C ASP A 71 2.38 -18.33 14.05
N TRP A 72 2.10 -18.08 12.78
CA TRP A 72 0.77 -17.77 12.27
C TRP A 72 -0.24 -18.90 12.50
N THR A 73 0.22 -20.10 12.88
CA THR A 73 -0.65 -21.22 13.26
C THR A 73 -1.42 -20.95 14.56
N LEU A 74 -0.96 -20.01 15.39
CA LEU A 74 -1.67 -19.58 16.60
C LEU A 74 -2.97 -18.81 16.25
N VAL A 75 -2.98 -18.12 15.11
CA VAL A 75 -4.11 -17.32 14.61
C VAL A 75 -4.90 -18.08 13.54
N TYR A 76 -4.24 -18.94 12.77
CA TYR A 76 -4.80 -19.76 11.70
C TYR A 76 -4.36 -21.23 11.86
N PRO A 77 -5.02 -22.00 12.74
CA PRO A 77 -4.61 -23.37 13.08
C PRO A 77 -4.68 -24.35 11.90
N GLU A 78 -5.37 -23.98 10.82
CA GLU A 78 -5.43 -24.76 9.58
C GLU A 78 -4.09 -24.82 8.83
N LEU A 79 -3.18 -23.85 9.04
CA LEU A 79 -1.84 -23.85 8.45
C LEU A 79 -0.91 -24.92 9.04
N ALA A 80 -1.22 -25.42 10.24
CA ALA A 80 -0.50 -26.52 10.89
C ALA A 80 -0.96 -27.92 10.41
N GLY A 81 -1.89 -27.98 9.44
CA GLY A 81 -2.42 -29.24 8.90
C GLY A 81 -3.43 -29.95 9.81
N MET A 82 -3.95 -29.27 10.84
CA MET A 82 -5.04 -29.78 11.67
C MET A 82 -6.37 -29.67 10.89
N THR A 83 -6.76 -30.74 10.20
CA THR A 83 -8.00 -30.80 9.42
C THR A 83 -9.20 -31.34 10.21
N ASP A 84 -8.97 -31.87 11.41
CA ASP A 84 -10.02 -32.45 12.25
C ASP A 84 -10.60 -31.42 13.23
N GLU A 85 -11.93 -31.26 13.17
CA GLU A 85 -12.67 -30.24 13.90
C GLU A 85 -12.66 -30.45 15.43
N GLU A 86 -12.51 -31.71 15.88
CA GLU A 86 -12.36 -32.07 17.29
C GLU A 86 -10.97 -31.71 17.84
N GLU A 87 -9.90 -31.87 17.06
CA GLU A 87 -8.55 -31.46 17.46
C GLU A 87 -8.43 -29.93 17.55
N LEU A 88 -9.02 -29.23 16.57
CA LEU A 88 -9.13 -27.76 16.57
C LEU A 88 -9.86 -27.22 17.80
N ARG A 89 -10.94 -27.89 18.22
CA ARG A 89 -11.68 -27.53 19.44
C ARG A 89 -10.86 -27.73 20.71
N LYS A 90 -10.07 -28.80 20.78
CA LYS A 90 -9.25 -29.13 21.96
C LYS A 90 -8.07 -28.16 22.11
N TYR A 91 -7.45 -27.78 21.00
CA TYR A 91 -6.37 -26.79 20.95
C TYR A 91 -6.85 -25.40 21.38
N ARG A 92 -7.99 -24.94 20.85
CA ARG A 92 -8.62 -23.66 21.21
C ARG A 92 -9.04 -23.57 22.68
N LYS A 93 -9.36 -24.70 23.30
CA LYS A 93 -9.74 -24.80 24.72
C LYS A 93 -8.53 -24.73 25.67
N GLY A 94 -7.33 -25.06 25.19
CA GLY A 94 -6.10 -25.03 25.98
C GLY A 94 -5.39 -23.66 26.02
N SER A 95 -5.67 -22.76 25.07
CA SER A 95 -4.91 -21.50 24.87
C SER A 95 -5.44 -20.28 25.63
N GLY A 96 -6.44 -20.42 26.50
CA GLY A 96 -6.88 -19.35 27.41
C GLY A 96 -7.51 -18.12 26.75
N LEU A 97 -7.94 -18.20 25.49
CA LEU A 97 -8.66 -17.14 24.79
C LEU A 97 -10.17 -17.31 24.99
N GLU A 98 -10.64 -16.85 26.15
CA GLU A 98 -12.05 -16.87 26.54
C GLU A 98 -12.81 -15.73 25.85
N GLY A 99 -13.42 -16.05 24.70
CA GLY A 99 -14.46 -15.23 24.07
C GLY A 99 -15.83 -15.69 24.55
N VAL A 100 -16.67 -14.71 24.92
CA VAL A 100 -18.04 -14.83 25.46
C VAL A 100 -18.80 -16.02 24.83
N ASN A 101 -19.21 -16.97 25.67
CA ASN A 101 -19.88 -18.18 25.23
C ASN A 101 -21.37 -17.90 24.91
N SER A 102 -21.96 -18.74 24.08
CA SER A 102 -23.39 -18.76 23.77
C SER A 102 -24.31 -18.87 25.01
N GLU A 103 -23.79 -19.36 26.14
CA GLU A 103 -24.50 -19.38 27.42
C GLU A 103 -24.52 -17.99 28.10
N ASP A 104 -23.41 -17.24 28.06
CA ASP A 104 -23.34 -15.87 28.59
C ASP A 104 -24.24 -14.92 27.79
N ILE A 105 -24.34 -15.14 26.47
CA ILE A 105 -25.26 -14.38 25.60
C ILE A 105 -26.72 -14.71 25.93
N LYS A 106 -27.05 -15.96 26.27
CA LYS A 106 -28.40 -16.33 26.73
C LYS A 106 -28.74 -15.67 28.07
N GLU A 107 -27.77 -15.56 28.98
CA GLU A 107 -27.95 -14.90 30.28
C GLU A 107 -28.17 -13.38 30.10
N ILE A 108 -27.44 -12.74 29.19
CA ILE A 108 -27.63 -11.32 28.82
C ILE A 108 -28.99 -11.10 28.13
N ILE A 109 -29.42 -11.97 27.22
CA ILE A 109 -30.74 -11.86 26.56
C ILE A 109 -31.87 -12.08 27.57
N SER A 110 -31.70 -13.04 28.49
CA SER A 110 -32.70 -13.31 29.53
C SER A 110 -32.83 -12.16 30.55
N SER A 111 -31.71 -11.53 30.92
CA SER A 111 -31.71 -10.36 31.82
C SER A 111 -32.28 -9.11 31.16
N VAL A 112 -32.08 -8.92 29.85
CA VAL A 112 -32.71 -7.84 29.06
C VAL A 112 -34.22 -8.06 28.87
N MET A 113 -34.67 -9.31 28.67
CA MET A 113 -36.12 -9.61 28.61
C MET A 113 -36.80 -9.51 29.98
N ALA A 114 -36.12 -9.87 31.06
CA ALA A 114 -36.62 -9.67 32.42
C ALA A 114 -36.68 -8.19 32.83
N ALA A 115 -35.78 -7.36 32.30
CA ALA A 115 -35.77 -5.92 32.52
C ALA A 115 -36.83 -5.14 31.70
N THR A 116 -37.44 -5.77 30.68
CA THR A 116 -38.41 -5.11 29.78
C THR A 116 -39.88 -5.52 30.00
N SER A 117 -40.17 -6.39 30.98
CA SER A 117 -41.54 -6.86 31.26
C SER A 117 -42.15 -6.36 32.57
N GLY A 118 -41.78 -5.17 33.05
CA GLY A 118 -42.35 -4.55 34.24
C GLY A 118 -42.83 -3.12 34.00
N GLY A 119 -44.13 -2.93 33.68
CA GLY A 119 -44.73 -1.58 33.65
C GLY A 119 -46.00 -1.40 32.80
N GLN A 120 -47.14 -1.85 33.35
CA GLN A 120 -48.55 -1.45 33.16
C GLN A 120 -48.95 -0.27 32.23
N ILE A 121 -50.05 -0.44 31.48
CA ILE A 121 -50.95 0.64 30.98
C ILE A 121 -52.44 0.16 31.08
N PRO A 122 -53.44 1.06 31.35
CA PRO A 122 -54.73 0.76 31.99
C PRO A 122 -56.00 0.72 31.09
N GLN A 123 -57.15 0.67 31.77
CA GLN A 123 -58.55 0.32 31.43
C GLN A 123 -59.36 1.32 30.55
N ALA A 124 -60.38 0.79 29.84
CA ALA A 124 -61.79 1.25 29.71
C ALA A 124 -62.38 1.72 28.33
N SER A 125 -63.56 1.12 27.99
CA SER A 125 -64.87 1.76 27.62
C SER A 125 -65.45 1.68 26.17
N GLY A 126 -66.75 1.28 26.12
CA GLY A 126 -67.85 1.64 25.17
C GLY A 126 -67.84 1.05 23.74
N GLU A 127 -68.93 0.78 22.99
CA GLU A 127 -70.41 0.92 23.05
C GLU A 127 -71.04 0.23 21.79
N GLY A 128 -72.37 -0.02 21.79
CA GLY A 128 -73.23 -0.07 20.57
C GLY A 128 -73.73 -1.45 20.06
N THR A 129 -74.89 -1.99 20.49
CA THR A 129 -76.29 -1.82 19.98
C THR A 129 -76.72 -2.61 18.72
N ALA A 130 -77.81 -3.38 18.87
CA ALA A 130 -79.01 -3.49 18.00
C ALA A 130 -79.45 -4.92 17.57
N GLN A 131 -80.73 -5.22 17.85
CA GLN A 131 -81.51 -6.41 17.48
C GLN A 131 -81.98 -6.37 16.00
N PRO A 132 -82.59 -7.47 15.50
CA PRO A 132 -84.04 -7.38 15.21
C PRO A 132 -84.81 -8.62 15.73
N VAL A 133 -85.92 -8.46 16.46
CA VAL A 133 -87.33 -8.34 16.00
C VAL A 133 -87.82 -9.54 15.17
N TYR A 134 -88.68 -10.36 15.78
CA TYR A 134 -89.68 -11.14 15.05
C TYR A 134 -91.08 -10.77 15.53
N ALA A 135 -91.87 -10.29 14.57
CA ALA A 135 -93.25 -9.89 14.72
C ALA A 135 -94.18 -11.10 14.80
N SER A 136 -95.14 -11.05 15.72
CA SER A 136 -96.42 -11.73 15.56
C SER A 136 -97.26 -10.91 14.59
N PRO A 137 -97.99 -11.56 13.67
CA PRO A 137 -99.44 -11.48 13.87
C PRO A 137 -100.19 -12.73 13.41
N GLY A 138 -101.36 -12.91 14.03
CA GLY A 138 -102.58 -13.13 13.24
C GLY A 138 -103.00 -14.57 13.07
N GLY A 139 -104.05 -14.92 13.81
CA GLY A 139 -104.75 -16.18 13.70
C GLY A 139 -105.27 -16.46 12.29
N GLY A 140 -105.13 -17.73 11.90
CA GLY A 140 -105.60 -18.29 10.64
C GLY A 140 -105.31 -19.79 10.59
N GLY A 141 -105.70 -20.52 11.65
CA GLY A 141 -105.40 -21.95 11.79
C GLY A 141 -106.46 -22.66 12.61
N MET A 142 -107.71 -22.67 12.15
CA MET A 142 -108.77 -23.52 12.71
C MET A 142 -109.28 -24.54 11.68
N VAL A 143 -108.35 -25.15 10.92
CA VAL A 143 -108.66 -26.35 10.12
C VAL A 143 -107.49 -27.34 10.09
N PHE A 144 -106.23 -26.88 10.19
CA PHE A 144 -105.08 -27.77 10.31
C PHE A 144 -104.98 -28.41 11.70
N THR A 145 -105.33 -27.66 12.75
CA THR A 145 -105.19 -28.06 14.16
C THR A 145 -106.17 -29.15 14.57
N GLU A 146 -107.38 -29.20 14.00
CA GLU A 146 -108.34 -30.29 14.26
C GLU A 146 -107.96 -31.58 13.54
N LYS A 147 -107.47 -31.48 12.29
CA LYS A 147 -107.00 -32.65 11.53
C LYS A 147 -105.67 -33.18 12.07
N PHE A 148 -104.83 -32.28 12.59
CA PHE A 148 -103.58 -32.60 13.30
C PHE A 148 -103.87 -33.17 14.69
N ASN A 149 -104.82 -32.61 15.46
CA ASN A 149 -105.25 -33.19 16.74
C ASN A 149 -105.89 -34.57 16.56
N GLN A 150 -106.71 -34.78 15.53
CA GLN A 150 -107.25 -36.11 15.22
C GLN A 150 -106.16 -37.11 14.79
N MET A 151 -105.07 -36.65 14.16
CA MET A 151 -103.90 -37.49 13.90
C MET A 151 -103.06 -37.72 15.16
N LEU A 152 -102.98 -36.75 16.07
CA LEU A 152 -102.28 -36.85 17.36
C LEU A 152 -103.01 -37.74 18.38
N GLU A 153 -104.33 -37.85 18.25
CA GLU A 153 -105.20 -38.65 19.13
C GLU A 153 -105.31 -40.11 18.64
N LYS A 154 -105.23 -40.35 17.31
CA LYS A 154 -105.24 -41.71 16.74
C LYS A 154 -103.87 -42.37 16.61
N ALA A 155 -102.80 -41.61 16.53
CA ALA A 155 -101.47 -42.14 16.76
C ALA A 155 -101.19 -41.98 18.25
N GLU A 156 -100.76 -43.02 18.96
CA GLU A 156 -100.36 -42.92 20.37
C GLU A 156 -99.11 -42.00 20.52
N ILE A 157 -99.31 -40.68 20.46
CA ILE A 157 -98.25 -39.68 20.65
C ILE A 157 -98.14 -39.42 22.16
N GLY A 158 -97.55 -40.39 22.85
CA GLY A 158 -97.18 -40.27 24.26
C GLY A 158 -95.88 -39.49 24.47
N PRO A 159 -95.53 -39.16 25.73
CA PRO A 159 -94.28 -38.49 26.12
C PRO A 159 -93.02 -39.19 25.57
N GLU A 160 -93.08 -40.52 25.41
CA GLU A 160 -91.98 -41.31 24.83
C GLU A 160 -91.67 -41.00 23.37
N LEU A 161 -92.67 -40.67 22.54
CA LEU A 161 -92.44 -40.35 21.14
C LEU A 161 -91.72 -39.01 21.01
N PHE A 162 -92.09 -38.03 21.84
CA PHE A 162 -91.40 -36.75 21.94
C PHE A 162 -89.97 -36.89 22.49
N ASP A 163 -89.72 -37.77 23.46
CA ASP A 163 -88.36 -38.08 23.93
C ASP A 163 -87.50 -38.74 22.83
N LYS A 164 -88.08 -39.66 22.04
CA LYS A 164 -87.38 -40.29 20.91
C LYS A 164 -87.10 -39.30 19.77
N ILE A 165 -88.05 -38.42 19.46
CA ILE A 165 -87.89 -37.37 18.44
C ILE A 165 -86.87 -36.33 18.89
N SER A 166 -86.93 -35.86 20.14
CA SER A 166 -85.96 -34.89 20.68
C SER A 166 -84.54 -35.48 20.74
N LYS A 167 -84.38 -36.74 21.15
CA LYS A 167 -83.10 -37.45 21.06
C LYS A 167 -82.64 -37.63 19.61
N GLY A 168 -83.55 -37.87 18.67
CA GLY A 168 -83.26 -37.95 17.24
C GLY A 168 -82.79 -36.63 16.65
N LEU A 169 -83.47 -35.52 16.97
CA LEU A 169 -83.10 -34.17 16.55
C LEU A 169 -81.80 -33.70 17.19
N TYR A 170 -81.55 -34.03 18.46
CA TYR A 170 -80.28 -33.75 19.11
C TYR A 170 -79.14 -34.53 18.45
N LYS A 171 -79.32 -35.82 18.17
CA LYS A 171 -78.33 -36.62 17.43
C LYS A 171 -78.08 -36.09 16.02
N LEU A 172 -79.12 -35.61 15.34
CA LEU A 172 -78.97 -34.98 14.02
C LEU A 172 -78.18 -33.67 14.13
N SER A 173 -78.52 -32.82 15.10
CA SER A 173 -77.78 -31.56 15.37
C SER A 173 -76.31 -31.82 15.71
N ASP A 174 -76.02 -32.81 16.54
CA ASP A 174 -74.64 -33.24 16.88
C ASP A 174 -73.90 -33.77 15.65
N THR A 175 -74.59 -34.56 14.81
CA THR A 175 -74.02 -35.06 13.54
C THR A 175 -73.76 -33.91 12.57
N THR A 176 -74.64 -32.93 12.46
CA THR A 176 -74.46 -31.73 11.63
C THR A 176 -73.30 -30.86 12.13
N SER A 177 -73.13 -30.72 13.46
CA SER A 177 -71.97 -30.03 14.05
C SER A 177 -70.66 -30.74 13.71
N LYS A 178 -70.60 -32.07 13.89
CA LYS A 178 -69.42 -32.88 13.52
C LYS A 178 -69.14 -32.85 12.02
N LEU A 179 -70.18 -32.76 11.18
CA LEU A 179 -70.02 -32.58 9.74
C LEU A 179 -69.43 -31.21 9.40
N SER A 180 -69.78 -30.17 10.16
CA SER A 180 -69.13 -28.85 10.05
C SER A 180 -67.65 -28.93 10.40
N ASP A 181 -67.29 -29.60 11.50
CA ASP A 181 -65.88 -29.77 11.90
C ASP A 181 -65.08 -30.55 10.83
N ILE A 182 -65.68 -31.58 10.22
CA ILE A 182 -65.08 -32.33 9.11
C ILE A 182 -64.90 -31.43 7.89
N SER A 183 -65.86 -30.56 7.59
CA SER A 183 -65.77 -29.59 6.49
C SER A 183 -64.64 -28.59 6.73
N ASP A 184 -64.48 -28.08 7.95
CA ASP A 184 -63.41 -27.17 8.32
C ASP A 184 -62.03 -27.85 8.27
N ALA A 185 -61.94 -29.10 8.75
CA ALA A 185 -60.73 -29.91 8.63
C ALA A 185 -60.36 -30.24 7.17
N ALA A 186 -61.35 -30.48 6.31
CA ALA A 186 -61.15 -30.69 4.88
C ALA A 186 -60.67 -29.41 4.16
N SER A 187 -61.22 -28.25 4.55
CA SER A 187 -60.77 -26.94 4.08
C SER A 187 -59.32 -26.66 4.50
N ALA A 188 -58.98 -26.90 5.77
CA ALA A 188 -57.62 -26.75 6.29
C ALA A 188 -56.62 -27.70 5.60
N SER A 189 -57.02 -28.94 5.33
CA SER A 189 -56.20 -29.91 4.57
C SER A 189 -55.95 -29.44 3.14
N THR A 190 -56.95 -28.81 2.51
CA THR A 190 -56.80 -28.22 1.17
C THR A 190 -55.82 -27.04 1.20
N ALA A 191 -55.91 -26.18 2.21
CA ALA A 191 -54.98 -25.06 2.39
C ALA A 191 -53.54 -25.54 2.66
N PHE A 192 -53.38 -26.59 3.48
CA PHE A 192 -52.08 -27.22 3.72
C PHE A 192 -51.48 -27.78 2.43
N ALA A 193 -52.27 -28.51 1.63
CA ALA A 193 -51.81 -29.05 0.35
C ALA A 193 -51.37 -27.93 -0.62
N GLN A 194 -52.08 -26.80 -0.65
CA GLN A 194 -51.69 -25.64 -1.44
C GLN A 194 -50.38 -25.01 -0.95
N ASN A 195 -50.18 -24.88 0.36
CA ASN A 195 -48.94 -24.34 0.91
C ASN A 195 -47.76 -25.29 0.68
N MET A 196 -47.96 -26.59 0.79
CA MET A 196 -46.95 -27.60 0.46
C MET A 196 -46.56 -27.56 -1.02
N LYS A 197 -47.53 -27.32 -1.91
CA LYS A 197 -47.26 -27.09 -3.33
C LYS A 197 -46.43 -25.83 -3.56
N LYS A 198 -46.80 -24.69 -2.97
CA LYS A 198 -46.02 -23.44 -3.06
C LYS A 198 -44.60 -23.60 -2.49
N ALA A 199 -44.44 -24.36 -1.41
CA ALA A 199 -43.13 -24.68 -0.86
C ALA A 199 -42.31 -25.51 -1.85
N SER A 200 -42.93 -26.49 -2.49
CA SER A 200 -42.28 -27.30 -3.54
C SER A 200 -41.85 -26.45 -4.73
N ASP A 201 -42.71 -25.51 -5.18
CA ASP A 201 -42.38 -24.56 -6.26
C ASP A 201 -41.22 -23.63 -5.86
N SER A 202 -41.16 -23.22 -4.59
CA SER A 202 -40.07 -22.39 -4.05
C SER A 202 -38.75 -23.16 -4.00
N VAL A 203 -38.78 -24.44 -3.60
CA VAL A 203 -37.61 -25.32 -3.62
C VAL A 203 -37.14 -25.58 -5.05
N SER A 204 -38.05 -25.77 -6.00
CA SER A 204 -37.70 -25.87 -7.43
C SER A 204 -37.00 -24.59 -7.91
N SER A 205 -37.58 -23.43 -7.60
CA SER A 205 -37.01 -22.13 -8.00
C SER A 205 -35.63 -21.88 -7.35
N PHE A 206 -35.45 -22.31 -6.10
CA PHE A 206 -34.16 -22.26 -5.41
C PHE A 206 -33.13 -23.18 -6.08
N SER A 207 -33.52 -24.40 -6.45
CA SER A 207 -32.65 -25.34 -7.18
C SER A 207 -32.20 -24.76 -8.52
N ASP A 208 -33.11 -24.17 -9.28
CA ASP A 208 -32.79 -23.53 -10.57
C ASP A 208 -31.83 -22.35 -10.37
N SER A 209 -32.06 -21.53 -9.35
CA SER A 209 -31.19 -20.40 -9.02
C SER A 209 -29.80 -20.87 -8.59
N TYR A 210 -29.70 -21.92 -7.77
CA TYR A 210 -28.43 -22.49 -7.32
C TYR A 210 -27.60 -23.05 -8.49
N GLN A 211 -28.25 -23.77 -9.41
CA GLN A 211 -27.60 -24.27 -10.62
C GLN A 211 -27.09 -23.12 -11.50
N ASN A 212 -27.90 -22.09 -11.71
CA ASN A 212 -27.51 -20.92 -12.49
C ASN A 212 -26.35 -20.15 -11.82
N SER A 213 -26.39 -19.95 -10.51
CA SER A 213 -25.30 -19.35 -9.74
C SER A 213 -24.00 -20.16 -9.84
N GLY A 214 -24.08 -21.50 -9.84
CA GLY A 214 -22.91 -22.36 -10.06
C GLY A 214 -22.28 -22.17 -11.44
N GLN A 215 -23.09 -22.00 -12.48
CA GLN A 215 -22.61 -21.70 -13.85
C GLN A 215 -21.94 -20.33 -13.92
N VAL A 216 -22.60 -19.30 -13.39
CA VAL A 216 -22.04 -17.93 -13.34
C VAL A 216 -20.75 -17.88 -12.53
N LEU A 217 -20.67 -18.62 -11.42
CA LEU A 217 -19.46 -18.73 -10.63
C LEU A 217 -18.32 -19.37 -11.43
N ASN A 218 -18.59 -20.45 -12.17
CA ASN A 218 -17.58 -21.09 -13.01
C ASN A 218 -17.08 -20.16 -14.12
N GLU A 219 -18.00 -19.45 -14.79
CA GLU A 219 -17.66 -18.46 -15.81
C GLU A 219 -16.85 -17.29 -15.22
N SER A 220 -17.24 -16.80 -14.03
CA SER A 220 -16.51 -15.76 -13.31
C SER A 220 -15.10 -16.20 -12.91
N MET A 221 -14.93 -17.46 -12.49
CA MET A 221 -13.61 -18.03 -12.19
C MET A 221 -12.72 -18.11 -13.44
N ASN A 222 -13.29 -18.48 -14.58
CA ASN A 222 -12.56 -18.52 -15.85
C ASN A 222 -12.13 -17.11 -16.29
N ILE A 223 -13.04 -16.13 -16.24
CA ILE A 223 -12.75 -14.72 -16.55
C ILE A 223 -11.69 -14.17 -15.59
N LEU A 224 -11.79 -14.48 -14.30
CA LEU A 224 -10.81 -14.05 -13.30
C LEU A 224 -9.43 -14.64 -13.62
N SER A 225 -9.33 -15.94 -13.91
CA SER A 225 -8.09 -16.58 -14.32
C SER A 225 -7.50 -15.96 -15.59
N GLU A 226 -8.32 -15.72 -16.61
CA GLU A 226 -7.89 -15.07 -17.85
C GLU A 226 -7.40 -13.64 -17.59
N SER A 227 -8.11 -12.89 -16.75
CA SER A 227 -7.73 -11.53 -16.35
C SER A 227 -6.38 -11.51 -15.60
N PHE A 228 -6.16 -12.45 -14.68
CA PHE A 228 -4.89 -12.59 -13.97
C PHE A 228 -3.75 -12.94 -14.92
N GLN A 229 -3.96 -13.89 -15.83
CA GLN A 229 -2.96 -14.26 -16.82
C GLN A 229 -2.63 -13.09 -17.75
N LYS A 230 -3.65 -12.36 -18.22
CA LYS A 230 -3.48 -11.18 -19.07
C LYS A 230 -2.74 -10.07 -18.34
N THR A 231 -3.12 -9.76 -17.10
CA THR A 231 -2.43 -8.75 -16.28
C THR A 231 -0.98 -9.17 -16.00
N ALA A 232 -0.72 -10.43 -15.66
CA ALA A 232 0.64 -10.94 -15.48
C ALA A 232 1.46 -10.82 -16.77
N GLY A 233 0.86 -11.12 -17.92
CA GLY A 233 1.46 -10.92 -19.24
C GLY A 233 1.81 -9.47 -19.51
N THR A 234 0.88 -8.55 -19.31
CA THR A 234 1.09 -7.10 -19.49
C THR A 234 2.13 -6.54 -18.52
N VAL A 235 2.15 -6.99 -17.26
CA VAL A 235 3.17 -6.60 -16.28
C VAL A 235 4.55 -7.11 -16.70
N SER A 236 4.64 -8.36 -17.15
CA SER A 236 5.89 -8.94 -17.65
C SER A 236 6.40 -8.20 -18.89
N GLU A 237 5.54 -7.91 -19.86
CA GLU A 237 5.89 -7.14 -21.06
C GLU A 237 6.32 -5.71 -20.73
N SER A 238 5.60 -5.05 -19.82
CA SER A 238 5.96 -3.72 -19.33
C SER A 238 7.31 -3.72 -18.61
N GLY A 239 7.58 -4.75 -17.81
CA GLY A 239 8.87 -4.96 -17.16
C GLY A 239 10.01 -5.15 -18.16
N GLN A 240 9.80 -5.95 -19.21
CA GLN A 240 10.79 -6.14 -20.29
C GLN A 240 11.03 -4.83 -21.06
N ASN A 241 9.97 -4.09 -21.39
CA ASN A 241 10.09 -2.81 -22.08
C ASN A 241 10.81 -1.76 -21.24
N PHE A 242 10.53 -1.71 -19.93
CA PHE A 242 11.24 -0.85 -19.00
C PHE A 242 12.73 -1.22 -18.92
N MET A 243 13.06 -2.50 -18.75
CA MET A 243 14.44 -2.97 -18.71
C MET A 243 15.19 -2.64 -20.01
N GLY A 244 14.60 -2.88 -21.17
CA GLY A 244 15.19 -2.51 -22.45
C GLY A 244 15.31 -0.99 -22.65
N GLY A 245 14.41 -0.20 -22.06
CA GLY A 245 14.50 1.25 -21.99
C GLY A 245 15.69 1.71 -21.16
N VAL A 246 15.83 1.15 -19.95
CA VAL A 246 16.96 1.43 -19.04
C VAL A 246 18.28 1.04 -19.69
N GLU A 247 18.38 -0.14 -20.31
CA GLU A 247 19.60 -0.60 -21.00
C GLU A 247 20.01 0.36 -22.12
N ARG A 248 19.05 0.82 -22.95
CA ARG A 248 19.32 1.84 -23.98
C ARG A 248 19.75 3.17 -23.39
N SER A 249 19.12 3.62 -22.31
CA SER A 249 19.50 4.86 -21.63
C SER A 249 20.90 4.79 -21.02
N VAL A 250 21.24 3.67 -20.39
CA VAL A 250 22.59 3.43 -19.83
C VAL A 250 23.63 3.38 -20.94
N GLY A 251 23.37 2.67 -22.04
CA GLY A 251 24.29 2.62 -23.19
C GLY A 251 24.50 4.00 -23.82
N SER A 252 23.45 4.80 -23.97
CA SER A 252 23.55 6.20 -24.44
C SER A 252 24.41 7.06 -23.51
N LEU A 253 24.21 6.93 -22.19
CA LEU A 253 25.01 7.64 -21.18
C LEU A 253 26.48 7.23 -21.23
N GLU A 254 26.76 5.93 -21.39
CA GLU A 254 28.13 5.40 -21.52
C GLU A 254 28.82 5.98 -22.77
N GLU A 255 28.11 6.03 -23.90
CA GLU A 255 28.63 6.60 -25.14
C GLU A 255 28.90 8.11 -25.01
N GLN A 256 27.97 8.86 -24.42
CA GLN A 256 28.14 10.30 -24.18
C GLN A 256 29.30 10.59 -23.21
N LEU A 257 29.43 9.82 -22.14
CA LEU A 257 30.55 9.95 -21.19
C LEU A 257 31.89 9.61 -21.85
N THR A 258 31.91 8.60 -22.71
CA THR A 258 33.12 8.22 -23.46
C THR A 258 33.53 9.32 -24.42
N GLN A 259 32.60 9.86 -25.22
CA GLN A 259 32.88 10.99 -26.12
C GLN A 259 33.32 12.25 -25.37
N ALA A 260 32.68 12.55 -24.23
CA ALA A 260 33.07 13.68 -23.39
C ALA A 260 34.50 13.49 -22.84
N GLY A 261 34.83 12.27 -22.39
CA GLY A 261 36.17 11.89 -21.95
C GLY A 261 37.23 12.08 -23.04
N GLU A 262 36.95 11.62 -24.27
CA GLU A 262 37.86 11.78 -25.41
C GLU A 262 38.05 13.26 -25.76
N THR A 263 36.96 14.05 -25.75
CA THR A 263 37.01 15.51 -25.99
C THR A 263 37.87 16.23 -24.94
N VAL A 264 37.73 15.85 -23.66
CA VAL A 264 38.53 16.43 -22.57
C VAL A 264 40.01 16.09 -22.76
N LYS A 265 40.33 14.83 -23.07
CA LYS A 265 41.70 14.40 -23.38
C LYS A 265 42.28 15.22 -24.53
N GLU A 266 41.52 15.41 -25.61
CA GLU A 266 41.96 16.16 -26.79
C GLU A 266 42.22 17.64 -26.43
N ARG A 267 41.33 18.28 -25.65
CA ARG A 267 41.56 19.66 -25.16
C ARG A 267 42.76 19.77 -24.23
N ILE A 268 43.01 18.78 -23.36
CA ILE A 268 44.17 18.77 -22.47
C ILE A 268 45.47 18.70 -23.29
N VAL A 269 45.52 17.80 -24.28
CA VAL A 269 46.68 17.67 -25.18
C VAL A 269 46.89 18.97 -25.97
N GLN A 270 45.84 19.53 -26.54
CA GLN A 270 45.92 20.80 -27.29
C GLN A 270 46.40 21.95 -26.40
N SER A 271 45.83 22.10 -25.21
CA SER A 271 46.23 23.14 -24.26
C SER A 271 47.69 22.97 -23.82
N GLY A 272 48.14 21.73 -23.59
CA GLY A 272 49.54 21.44 -23.29
C GLY A 272 50.48 21.84 -24.43
N SER A 273 50.09 21.55 -25.68
CA SER A 273 50.82 21.98 -26.88
C SER A 273 50.87 23.50 -27.01
N ASP A 274 49.75 24.19 -26.80
CA ASP A 274 49.68 25.65 -26.90
C ASP A 274 50.55 26.34 -25.84
N VAL A 275 50.53 25.83 -24.60
CA VAL A 275 51.41 26.29 -23.52
C VAL A 275 52.88 26.06 -23.89
N ALA A 276 53.23 24.87 -24.39
CA ALA A 276 54.59 24.57 -24.82
C ALA A 276 55.06 25.52 -25.95
N ASN A 277 54.20 25.80 -26.93
CA ASN A 277 54.49 26.72 -28.03
C ASN A 277 54.66 28.17 -27.53
N GLN A 278 53.82 28.61 -26.59
CA GLN A 278 53.96 29.94 -25.97
C GLN A 278 55.26 30.05 -25.17
N ILE A 279 55.62 29.03 -24.39
CA ILE A 279 56.88 28.99 -23.64
C ILE A 279 58.07 29.01 -24.59
N SER A 280 58.05 28.21 -25.66
CA SER A 280 59.12 28.18 -26.66
C SER A 280 59.29 29.54 -27.35
N SER A 281 58.17 30.20 -27.69
CA SER A 281 58.20 31.54 -28.29
C SER A 281 58.73 32.60 -27.32
N ALA A 282 58.30 32.56 -26.06
CA ALA A 282 58.80 33.44 -25.01
C ALA A 282 60.30 33.25 -24.77
N ALA A 283 60.77 32.00 -24.73
CA ALA A 283 62.19 31.68 -24.62
C ALA A 283 63.00 32.23 -25.81
N GLY A 284 62.49 32.07 -27.04
CA GLY A 284 63.10 32.65 -28.24
C GLY A 284 63.20 34.18 -28.20
N ASN A 285 62.14 34.86 -27.74
CA ASN A 285 62.15 36.31 -27.55
C ASN A 285 63.14 36.75 -26.47
N LEU A 286 63.25 35.98 -25.37
CA LEU A 286 64.20 36.25 -24.30
C LEU A 286 65.64 36.14 -24.82
N VAL A 287 65.96 35.06 -25.55
CA VAL A 287 67.26 34.87 -26.19
C VAL A 287 67.58 36.02 -27.15
N ASN A 288 66.62 36.44 -27.98
CA ASN A 288 66.80 37.58 -28.89
C ASN A 288 67.09 38.89 -28.14
N THR A 289 66.37 39.14 -27.04
CA THR A 289 66.55 40.33 -26.18
C THR A 289 67.92 40.32 -25.51
N TYR A 290 68.35 39.17 -24.96
CA TYR A 290 69.66 39.01 -24.35
C TYR A 290 70.79 39.17 -25.37
N SER A 291 70.66 38.62 -26.57
CA SER A 291 71.65 38.80 -27.65
C SER A 291 71.79 40.26 -28.06
N LYS A 292 70.66 40.98 -28.26
CA LYS A 292 70.66 42.42 -28.57
C LYS A 292 71.26 43.24 -27.43
N MET A 293 70.97 42.90 -26.19
CA MET A 293 71.56 43.56 -25.02
C MET A 293 73.07 43.31 -24.94
N ALA A 294 73.53 42.09 -25.21
CA ALA A 294 74.96 41.78 -25.24
C ALA A 294 75.69 42.53 -26.36
N GLU A 295 75.10 42.63 -27.56
CA GLU A 295 75.63 43.48 -28.64
C GLU A 295 75.65 44.95 -28.25
N ALA A 296 74.57 45.46 -27.66
CA ALA A 296 74.50 46.85 -27.22
C ALA A 296 75.54 47.14 -26.14
N MET A 297 75.71 46.25 -25.15
CA MET A 297 76.72 46.36 -24.09
C MET A 297 78.14 46.29 -24.64
N LYS A 298 78.40 45.42 -25.62
CA LYS A 298 79.69 45.36 -26.32
C LYS A 298 79.99 46.67 -27.05
N ALA A 299 79.04 47.15 -27.86
CA ALA A 299 79.18 48.43 -28.56
C ALA A 299 79.34 49.60 -27.57
N ASN A 300 78.65 49.56 -26.43
CA ASN A 300 78.80 50.57 -25.39
C ASN A 300 80.16 50.49 -24.70
N GLY A 301 80.69 49.29 -24.45
CA GLY A 301 82.02 49.06 -23.90
C GLY A 301 83.12 49.54 -24.85
N ASP A 302 82.97 49.27 -26.14
CA ASP A 302 83.87 49.75 -27.20
C ASP A 302 83.86 51.30 -27.26
N LEU A 303 82.68 51.92 -27.19
CA LEU A 303 82.52 53.38 -27.13
C LEU A 303 83.01 54.03 -25.82
N VAL A 304 82.98 53.33 -24.70
CA VAL A 304 83.55 53.83 -23.43
C VAL A 304 85.07 53.69 -23.42
N SER A 305 85.61 52.67 -24.10
CA SER A 305 87.04 52.49 -24.36
C SER A 305 87.58 53.57 -25.33
N GLU A 306 86.77 54.01 -26.30
CA GLU A 306 87.09 55.13 -27.21
C GLU A 306 86.52 56.47 -26.69
N GLY A 307 87.32 57.20 -25.92
CA GLY A 307 86.89 58.34 -25.11
C GLY A 307 85.98 59.44 -25.73
N SER A 308 85.06 59.91 -24.89
CA SER A 308 84.53 61.29 -24.73
C SER A 308 83.49 61.89 -25.70
N ASN A 309 83.08 61.27 -26.81
CA ASN A 309 82.13 61.92 -27.76
C ASN A 309 80.71 61.29 -27.90
N GLY A 310 80.39 60.17 -27.24
CA GLY A 310 79.14 59.40 -27.50
C GLY A 310 77.95 59.58 -26.53
N TYR A 311 78.07 60.40 -25.48
CA TYR A 311 77.09 60.42 -24.37
C TYR A 311 75.69 60.90 -24.77
N GLN A 312 75.61 61.81 -25.74
CA GLN A 312 74.34 62.35 -26.23
C GLN A 312 73.55 61.30 -27.04
N GLU A 313 74.27 60.46 -27.79
CA GLU A 313 73.71 59.35 -28.56
C GLU A 313 73.25 58.20 -27.64
N GLN A 314 73.96 57.98 -26.53
CA GLN A 314 73.54 57.05 -25.47
C GLN A 314 72.22 57.47 -24.80
N LEU A 315 72.06 58.75 -24.45
CA LEU A 315 70.82 59.27 -23.88
C LEU A 315 69.62 59.11 -24.83
N GLU A 316 69.83 59.31 -26.13
CA GLU A 316 68.77 59.14 -27.13
C GLU A 316 68.36 57.66 -27.30
N ARG A 317 69.31 56.72 -27.31
CA ARG A 317 69.01 55.28 -27.31
C ARG A 317 68.31 54.83 -26.03
N LEU A 318 68.70 55.36 -24.87
CA LEU A 318 68.07 55.04 -23.58
C LEU A 318 66.63 55.53 -23.52
N ASN A 319 66.36 56.73 -24.05
CA ASN A 319 65.02 57.28 -24.14
C ASN A 319 64.13 56.47 -25.11
N LYS A 320 64.67 56.03 -26.26
CA LYS A 320 63.97 55.10 -27.17
C LYS A 320 63.66 53.76 -26.51
N ASN A 321 64.58 53.21 -25.72
CA ASN A 321 64.35 51.96 -24.99
C ASN A 321 63.28 52.12 -23.91
N MET A 322 63.25 53.24 -23.19
CA MET A 322 62.19 53.54 -22.20
C MET A 322 60.81 53.70 -22.86
N ALA A 323 60.75 54.34 -24.03
CA ALA A 323 59.51 54.45 -24.79
C ALA A 323 59.01 53.07 -25.27
N ALA A 324 59.91 52.22 -25.77
CA ALA A 324 59.58 50.85 -26.18
C ALA A 324 59.13 49.99 -24.99
N LEU A 325 59.77 50.12 -23.82
CA LEU A 325 59.40 49.41 -22.61
C LEU A 325 58.02 49.82 -22.11
N ASN A 326 57.71 51.12 -22.08
CA ASN A 326 56.40 51.61 -21.67
C ASN A 326 55.30 51.13 -22.62
N ALA A 327 55.54 51.13 -23.93
CA ALA A 327 54.58 50.60 -24.90
C ALA A 327 54.32 49.09 -24.70
N ALA A 328 55.35 48.31 -24.39
CA ALA A 328 55.19 46.89 -24.07
C ALA A 328 54.44 46.66 -22.75
N HIS A 329 54.65 47.52 -21.75
CA HIS A 329 53.98 47.46 -20.46
C HIS A 329 52.48 47.78 -20.59
N GLU A 330 52.13 48.78 -21.39
CA GLU A 330 50.74 49.13 -21.74
C GLU A 330 50.01 47.96 -22.40
N LEU A 331 50.67 47.30 -23.37
CA LEU A 331 50.12 46.16 -24.11
C LEU A 331 49.91 44.94 -23.20
N HIS A 332 50.79 44.72 -22.22
CA HIS A 332 50.64 43.68 -21.21
C HIS A 332 49.44 43.94 -20.28
N LEU A 333 49.27 45.19 -19.84
CA LEU A 333 48.13 45.59 -19.01
C LEU A 333 46.80 45.42 -19.76
N GLN A 334 46.76 45.78 -21.04
CA GLN A 334 45.59 45.57 -21.89
C GLN A 334 45.23 44.08 -22.02
N GLY A 335 46.20 43.22 -22.35
CA GLY A 335 45.96 41.79 -22.51
C GLY A 335 45.56 41.10 -21.19
N THR A 336 46.07 41.58 -20.06
CA THR A 336 45.71 41.07 -18.73
C THR A 336 44.27 41.44 -18.35
N SER A 337 43.84 42.67 -18.67
CA SER A 337 42.48 43.15 -18.47
C SER A 337 41.46 42.31 -19.26
N GLU A 338 41.80 41.96 -20.50
CA GLU A 338 40.94 41.18 -21.39
C GLU A 338 40.75 39.73 -20.89
N LYS A 339 41.82 39.10 -20.39
CA LYS A 339 41.73 37.79 -19.72
C LYS A 339 40.93 37.83 -18.41
N LEU A 340 41.00 38.92 -17.66
CA LEU A 340 40.20 39.11 -16.44
C LEU A 340 38.71 39.16 -16.77
N LYS A 341 38.33 39.80 -17.87
CA LYS A 341 36.95 39.88 -18.37
C LYS A 341 36.41 38.50 -18.77
N GLN A 342 37.19 37.72 -19.52
CA GLN A 342 36.82 36.34 -19.86
C GLN A 342 36.70 35.44 -18.63
N SER A 343 37.59 35.60 -17.64
CA SER A 343 37.52 34.86 -16.38
C SER A 343 36.20 35.13 -15.63
N GLN A 344 35.71 36.38 -15.67
CA GLN A 344 34.45 36.76 -15.04
C GLN A 344 33.22 36.13 -15.70
N GLU A 345 33.22 35.95 -17.03
CA GLU A 345 32.18 35.19 -17.74
C GLU A 345 32.19 33.70 -17.36
N VAL A 346 33.37 33.11 -17.17
CA VAL A 346 33.47 31.71 -16.70
C VAL A 346 32.87 31.57 -15.31
N TYR A 347 33.13 32.50 -14.39
CA TYR A 347 32.54 32.48 -13.05
C TYR A 347 31.01 32.60 -13.08
N SER A 348 30.44 33.46 -13.94
CA SER A 348 28.96 33.56 -14.05
C SER A 348 28.35 32.30 -14.68
N GLY A 349 29.02 31.70 -15.67
CA GLY A 349 28.58 30.45 -16.29
C GLY A 349 28.57 29.27 -15.30
N VAL A 350 29.55 29.20 -14.40
CA VAL A 350 29.59 28.22 -13.32
C VAL A 350 28.48 28.46 -12.29
N GLU A 351 28.20 29.72 -11.95
CA GLU A 351 27.08 30.06 -11.06
C GLU A 351 25.73 29.62 -11.65
N ASP A 352 25.49 29.89 -12.93
CA ASP A 352 24.29 29.45 -13.65
C ASP A 352 24.18 27.92 -13.73
N MET A 353 25.30 27.22 -13.95
CA MET A 353 25.34 25.76 -13.91
C MET A 353 24.96 25.24 -12.54
N MET A 354 25.54 25.79 -11.47
CA MET A 354 25.24 25.41 -10.08
C MET A 354 23.75 25.61 -9.76
N LYS A 355 23.17 26.69 -10.28
CA LYS A 355 21.75 27.02 -10.13
C LYS A 355 20.85 25.98 -10.82
N LYS A 356 21.18 25.60 -12.07
CA LYS A 356 20.46 24.54 -12.80
C LYS A 356 20.59 23.18 -12.12
N LEU A 357 21.79 22.86 -11.63
CA LEU A 357 22.06 21.61 -10.91
C LEU A 357 21.21 21.52 -9.63
N LYS A 358 21.14 22.62 -8.86
CA LYS A 358 20.25 22.74 -7.71
C LYS A 358 18.78 22.52 -8.08
N THR A 359 18.30 23.15 -9.15
CA THR A 359 16.91 22.96 -9.61
C THR A 359 16.63 21.51 -9.99
N SER A 360 17.54 20.82 -10.68
CA SER A 360 17.37 19.38 -10.98
C SER A 360 17.37 18.50 -9.72
N ILE A 361 18.16 18.84 -8.70
CA ILE A 361 18.13 18.14 -7.42
C ILE A 361 16.76 18.31 -6.75
N ASP A 362 16.25 19.54 -6.67
CA ASP A 362 14.92 19.84 -6.10
C ASP A 362 13.78 19.11 -6.86
N GLU A 363 13.87 19.01 -8.18
CA GLU A 363 12.90 18.27 -9.00
C GLU A 363 12.98 16.75 -8.75
N THR A 364 14.19 16.22 -8.56
CA THR A 364 14.41 14.80 -8.25
C THR A 364 13.84 14.43 -6.88
N GLU A 365 13.98 15.32 -5.89
CA GLU A 365 13.41 15.13 -4.56
C GLU A 365 11.87 15.10 -4.60
N LYS A 366 11.25 16.03 -5.33
CA LYS A 366 9.79 16.03 -5.54
C LYS A 366 9.29 14.78 -6.26
N TYR A 367 10.06 14.25 -7.19
CA TYR A 367 9.73 13.00 -7.88
C TYR A 367 9.78 11.80 -6.92
N ALA A 368 10.81 11.71 -6.07
CA ALA A 368 10.92 10.68 -5.04
C ALA A 368 9.73 10.73 -4.05
N ASP A 369 9.35 11.93 -3.60
CA ASP A 369 8.17 12.15 -2.76
C ASP A 369 6.87 11.71 -3.43
N SER A 370 6.74 11.97 -4.73
CA SER A 370 5.57 11.57 -5.51
C SER A 370 5.47 10.05 -5.65
N ILE A 371 6.61 9.36 -5.83
CA ILE A 371 6.67 7.89 -5.81
C ILE A 371 6.31 7.33 -4.44
N ALA A 372 6.80 7.94 -3.35
CA ALA A 372 6.49 7.50 -2.00
C ALA A 372 4.97 7.60 -1.72
N LYS A 373 4.34 8.71 -2.09
CA LYS A 373 2.88 8.88 -1.99
C LYS A 373 2.11 7.89 -2.85
N LEU A 374 2.58 7.61 -4.08
CA LEU A 374 1.95 6.63 -4.95
C LEU A 374 1.98 5.23 -4.32
N ASN A 375 3.11 4.81 -3.77
CA ASN A 375 3.23 3.54 -3.05
C ASN A 375 2.28 3.48 -1.84
N GLN A 376 2.17 4.58 -1.09
CA GLN A 376 1.26 4.67 0.05
C GLN A 376 -0.22 4.56 -0.37
N ASN A 377 -0.58 5.17 -1.50
CA ASN A 377 -1.91 5.06 -2.09
C ASN A 377 -2.19 3.63 -2.58
N ILE A 378 -1.21 2.96 -3.21
CA ILE A 378 -1.34 1.55 -3.63
C ILE A 378 -1.53 0.64 -2.40
N ALA A 379 -0.76 0.85 -1.33
CA ALA A 379 -0.91 0.09 -0.08
C ALA A 379 -2.29 0.31 0.56
N SER A 380 -2.79 1.55 0.54
CA SER A 380 -4.12 1.90 1.05
C SER A 380 -5.22 1.26 0.20
N LEU A 381 -5.08 1.25 -1.13
CA LEU A 381 -6.00 0.56 -2.05
C LEU A 381 -6.01 -0.95 -1.79
N ASN A 382 -4.85 -1.59 -1.65
CA ASN A 382 -4.76 -3.01 -1.33
C ASN A 382 -5.41 -3.34 0.03
N THR A 383 -5.29 -2.44 1.01
CA THR A 383 -5.96 -2.57 2.31
C THR A 383 -7.48 -2.49 2.16
N ILE A 384 -7.99 -1.52 1.39
CA ILE A 384 -9.43 -1.39 1.12
C ILE A 384 -9.96 -2.59 0.34
N TYR A 385 -9.24 -3.07 -0.68
CA TYR A 385 -9.62 -4.26 -1.42
C TYR A 385 -9.62 -5.51 -0.54
N GLY A 386 -8.62 -5.69 0.34
CA GLY A 386 -8.59 -6.80 1.30
C GLY A 386 -9.73 -6.76 2.32
N ASN A 387 -10.05 -5.57 2.83
CA ASN A 387 -11.19 -5.35 3.73
C ASN A 387 -12.53 -5.60 3.04
N MET A 388 -12.65 -5.20 1.77
CA MET A 388 -13.86 -5.42 0.98
C MET A 388 -14.02 -6.89 0.57
N LEU A 389 -12.93 -7.60 0.25
CA LEU A 389 -12.91 -9.06 0.07
C LEU A 389 -13.31 -9.80 1.35
N SER A 390 -12.76 -9.40 2.50
CA SER A 390 -13.11 -9.98 3.80
C SER A 390 -14.58 -9.72 4.14
N ALA A 391 -15.08 -8.50 3.91
CA ALA A 391 -16.49 -8.17 4.12
C ALA A 391 -17.43 -8.93 3.18
N MET A 392 -17.02 -9.15 1.92
CA MET A 392 -17.79 -9.91 0.95
C MET A 392 -17.81 -11.41 1.29
N ASN A 393 -16.70 -11.97 1.80
CA ASN A 393 -16.64 -13.35 2.28
C ASN A 393 -17.50 -13.56 3.55
N VAL A 394 -17.51 -12.58 4.46
CA VAL A 394 -18.36 -12.59 5.66
C VAL A 394 -19.85 -12.45 5.32
N MET A 395 -20.21 -11.67 4.30
CA MET A 395 -21.58 -11.57 3.82
C MET A 395 -22.04 -12.83 3.06
N SER A 396 -21.15 -13.50 2.32
CA SER A 396 -21.47 -14.76 1.64
C SER A 396 -21.68 -15.95 2.58
N ASN A 397 -21.12 -15.92 3.80
CA ASN A 397 -21.28 -16.97 4.81
C ASN A 397 -22.47 -16.75 5.77
N ASN A 398 -23.18 -15.62 5.65
CA ASN A 398 -24.32 -15.25 6.50
C ASN A 398 -25.66 -15.17 5.73
N ALA A 399 -25.70 -15.60 4.47
CA ALA A 399 -26.90 -15.78 3.66
C ALA A 399 -27.03 -17.25 3.26
#